data_AF-A0A922XZU9-F1
#
_entry.id   AF-A0A922XZU9-F1
#
_cell.length_a   1.000
_cell.length_b   1.000
_cell.length_c   1.000
_cell.angle_alpha   90.00
_cell.angle_beta   90.00
_cell.angle_gamma   90.00
#
_symmetry.space_group_name_H-M   'P 1'
#
loop_
_entity.id
_entity.type
_entity.pdbx_description
1 polymer ?
#
loop_
_entity_poly.entity_id
_entity_poly.type
_entity_poly.pdbx_seq_one_letter_code
_entity_poly.pdbx_strand_id
1 'polypeptide(L)'
;MAKPEIDDGIAWYLAAFWDLNGDRQLGAMGGAGPISFLALDRYAERQGVTDADDFARFSTIIRGLDGVFLKHLTEKAKRPKEKRRGKR
;
A
#
# COMPACT_ATOMS: atom_id res chain seq x y z
N MET A 1 19.58 5.17 12.06
CA MET A 1 19.09 6.04 10.96
C MET A 1 18.11 7.01 11.56
N ALA A 2 18.28 8.33 11.34
CA ALA A 2 17.25 9.30 11.69
C ALA A 2 15.97 8.98 10.90
N LYS A 3 14.80 9.08 11.55
CA LYS A 3 13.52 8.91 10.86
C LYS A 3 13.43 10.03 9.82
N PRO A 4 13.15 9.73 8.53
CA PRO A 4 13.03 10.77 7.53
C PRO A 4 11.88 11.71 7.92
N GLU A 5 12.12 13.01 7.75
CA GLU A 5 11.05 14.00 7.83
C GLU A 5 10.12 13.80 6.63
N ILE A 6 8.82 13.79 6.90
CA ILE A 6 7.79 13.59 5.89
C ILE A 6 7.21 14.97 5.63
N ASP A 7 7.45 15.48 4.42
CA ASP A 7 6.79 16.69 3.93
C ASP A 7 5.26 16.50 3.89
N ASP A 8 4.50 17.56 4.15
CA ASP A 8 3.03 17.52 4.22
C ASP A 8 2.40 16.96 2.93
N GLY A 9 2.99 17.27 1.76
CA GLY A 9 2.55 16.73 0.48
C GLY A 9 2.71 15.21 0.40
N ILE A 10 3.81 14.67 0.95
CA ILE A 10 4.08 13.22 0.99
C ILE A 10 3.25 12.53 2.07
N ALA A 11 2.99 13.21 3.19
CA ALA A 11 2.22 12.68 4.31
C ALA A 11 0.82 12.24 3.89
N TRP A 12 0.16 13.03 3.03
CA TRP A 12 -1.16 12.70 2.51
C TRP A 12 -1.17 11.42 1.67
N TYR A 13 -0.22 11.24 0.75
CA TYR A 13 -0.11 10.02 -0.06
C TYR A 13 0.19 8.78 0.78
N LEU A 14 1.05 8.91 1.79
CA LEU A 14 1.37 7.82 2.71
C LEU A 14 0.16 7.42 3.56
N ALA A 15 -0.59 8.40 4.07
CA ALA A 15 -1.83 8.15 4.81
C ALA A 15 -2.84 7.42 3.92
N ALA A 16 -3.09 7.92 2.70
CA ALA A 16 -3.98 7.30 1.74
C ALA A 16 -3.58 5.85 1.41
N PHE A 17 -2.28 5.59 1.22
CA PHE A 17 -1.77 4.24 1.00
C PHE A 17 -2.11 3.28 2.16
N TRP A 18 -1.97 3.74 3.41
CA TRP A 18 -2.27 2.93 4.59
C TRP A 18 -3.78 2.73 4.78
N ASP A 19 -4.60 3.73 4.49
CA ASP A 19 -6.06 3.63 4.55
C ASP A 19 -6.57 2.60 3.53
N LEU A 20 -6.05 2.66 2.30
CA LEU A 20 -6.38 1.73 1.21
C LEU A 20 -5.84 0.31 1.40
N ASN A 21 -4.95 0.10 2.37
CA ASN A 21 -4.34 -1.22 2.59
C ASN A 21 -5.37 -2.28 3.00
N GLY A 22 -6.50 -1.88 3.59
CA GLY A 22 -7.61 -2.78 3.93
C GLY A 22 -8.40 -3.28 2.71
N ASP A 23 -8.41 -2.54 1.60
CA ASP A 23 -9.23 -2.83 0.41
C ASP A 23 -8.55 -3.74 -0.60
N ARG A 24 -7.46 -4.39 -0.18
CA ARG A 24 -6.66 -5.26 -1.04
C ARG A 24 -7.31 -6.63 -1.18
N GLN A 25 -7.23 -7.18 -2.39
CA GLN A 25 -7.55 -8.59 -2.60
C GLN A 25 -6.47 -9.47 -1.97
N LEU A 26 -6.91 -10.53 -1.28
CA LEU A 26 -6.04 -11.60 -0.81
C LEU A 26 -6.16 -12.77 -1.79
N GLY A 27 -5.02 -13.23 -2.30
CA GLY A 27 -4.94 -14.42 -3.14
C GLY A 27 -5.20 -15.70 -2.34
N ALA A 28 -5.53 -16.78 -3.05
CA ALA A 28 -5.92 -18.07 -2.45
C ALA A 28 -4.91 -18.66 -1.45
N MET A 29 -3.62 -18.33 -1.59
CA MET A 29 -2.56 -18.76 -0.68
C MET A 29 -2.13 -17.68 0.34
N GLY A 30 -2.98 -16.66 0.56
CA GLY A 30 -2.74 -15.57 1.52
C GLY A 30 -1.76 -14.50 1.04
N GLY A 31 -1.45 -14.44 -0.25
CA GLY A 31 -0.64 -13.38 -0.85
C GLY A 31 -1.46 -12.10 -1.06
N ALA A 32 -0.91 -10.93 -0.76
CA ALA A 32 -1.57 -9.66 -1.04
C ALA A 32 -1.51 -9.33 -2.54
N GLY A 33 -2.64 -8.92 -3.11
CA GLY A 33 -2.74 -8.34 -4.44
C GLY A 33 -2.63 -6.81 -4.44
N PRO A 34 -2.57 -6.20 -5.63
CA PRO A 34 -2.56 -4.75 -5.76
C PRO A 34 -3.85 -4.11 -5.24
N ILE A 35 -3.76 -2.84 -4.86
CA ILE A 35 -4.95 -2.03 -4.55
C ILE A 35 -5.80 -1.92 -5.83
N SER A 36 -7.10 -2.19 -5.72
CA SER A 36 -8.00 -2.17 -6.87
C SER A 36 -8.19 -0.75 -7.41
N PHE A 37 -8.43 -0.60 -8.71
CA PHE A 37 -8.74 0.70 -9.30
C PHE A 37 -9.97 1.33 -8.66
N LEU A 38 -11.01 0.54 -8.40
CA LEU A 38 -12.25 1.02 -7.77
C LEU A 38 -12.01 1.57 -6.36
N ALA A 39 -11.11 0.96 -5.57
CA ALA A 39 -10.76 1.48 -4.25
C ALA A 39 -10.05 2.84 -4.37
N LEU A 40 -9.12 2.98 -5.33
CA LEU A 40 -8.47 4.26 -5.62
C LEU A 40 -9.48 5.33 -6.02
N ASP A 41 -10.38 5.01 -6.95
CA ASP A 41 -11.44 5.89 -7.46
C ASP A 41 -12.34 6.39 -6.33
N ARG A 42 -12.85 5.47 -5.49
CA ARG A 42 -13.76 5.83 -4.38
C ARG A 42 -13.06 6.60 -3.28
N TYR A 43 -11.80 6.29 -2.99
CA TYR A 43 -11.01 7.05 -2.03
C TYR A 43 -10.75 8.47 -2.54
N ALA A 44 -10.33 8.61 -3.80
CA ALA A 44 -10.08 9.90 -4.44
C ALA A 44 -11.33 10.79 -4.43
N GLU A 45 -12.48 10.25 -4.87
CA GLU A 45 -13.77 10.94 -4.85
C GLU A 45 -14.12 11.43 -3.43
N ARG A 46 -13.95 10.58 -2.41
CA ARG A 46 -14.22 10.93 -1.01
C ARG A 46 -13.30 12.01 -0.45
N GLN A 47 -12.07 12.10 -0.95
CA GLN A 47 -11.09 13.12 -0.56
C GLN A 47 -11.19 14.40 -1.42
N GLY A 48 -12.16 14.48 -2.33
CA GLY A 48 -12.34 15.65 -3.21
C GLY A 48 -11.41 15.69 -4.42
N VAL A 49 -10.72 14.60 -4.72
CA VAL A 49 -9.90 14.46 -5.95
C VAL A 49 -10.82 14.03 -7.08
N THR A 50 -11.42 15.01 -7.75
CA THR A 50 -12.42 14.79 -8.81
C THR A 50 -11.91 15.10 -10.21
N ASP A 51 -10.80 15.82 -10.33
CA ASP A 51 -10.16 16.10 -11.61
C ASP A 51 -9.39 14.87 -12.13
N ALA A 52 -9.44 14.64 -13.45
CA ALA A 52 -8.86 13.46 -14.07
C ALA A 52 -7.33 13.43 -14.01
N ASP A 53 -6.67 14.59 -14.15
CA ASP A 53 -5.22 14.70 -14.08
C ASP A 53 -4.74 14.54 -12.63
N ASP A 54 -5.48 15.11 -11.67
CA ASP A 54 -5.21 14.91 -10.25
C ASP A 54 -5.40 13.45 -9.82
N PHE A 55 -6.45 12.78 -10.31
CA PHE A 55 -6.64 11.35 -10.08
C PHE A 55 -5.53 10.51 -10.73
N ALA A 56 -5.10 10.86 -11.94
CA ALA A 56 -3.98 10.19 -12.60
C ALA A 56 -2.68 10.33 -11.78
N ARG A 57 -2.41 11.53 -11.24
CA ARG A 57 -1.25 11.79 -10.37
C ARG A 57 -1.36 11.00 -9.06
N PHE A 58 -2.52 11.02 -8.40
CA PHE A 58 -2.78 10.26 -7.18
C PHE A 58 -2.58 8.75 -7.38
N SER A 59 -3.27 8.17 -8.37
CA SER A 59 -3.21 6.75 -8.65
C SER A 59 -1.79 6.29 -9.02
N THR A 60 -1.02 7.12 -9.74
CA THR A 60 0.38 6.83 -10.07
C THR A 60 1.25 6.72 -8.82
N ILE A 61 1.12 7.67 -7.90
CA ILE A 61 1.92 7.68 -6.66
C ILE A 61 1.56 6.48 -5.77
N ILE A 62 0.27 6.23 -5.55
CA ILE A 62 -0.18 5.10 -4.73
C ILE A 62 0.25 3.77 -5.32
N ARG A 63 0.17 3.60 -6.65
CA ARG A 63 0.67 2.38 -7.32
C ARG A 63 2.17 2.18 -7.17
N GLY A 64 2.95 3.25 -7.15
CA GLY A 64 4.39 3.19 -6.87
C GLY A 64 4.68 2.66 -5.46
N LEU A 65 4.01 3.22 -4.44
CA LEU A 65 4.09 2.75 -3.06
C LEU A 65 3.65 1.28 -2.95
N ASP A 66 2.57 0.94 -3.65
CA ASP A 66 2.00 -0.40 -3.66
C ASP A 66 2.97 -1.45 -4.23
N GLY A 67 3.60 -1.16 -5.37
CA GLY A 67 4.59 -2.05 -5.97
C GLY A 67 5.76 -2.36 -5.03
N VAL A 68 6.25 -1.35 -4.31
CA VAL A 68 7.33 -1.53 -3.31
C VAL A 68 6.86 -2.39 -2.14
N PHE A 69 5.65 -2.17 -1.65
CA PHE A 69 5.06 -2.95 -0.56
C PHE A 69 4.85 -4.42 -0.94
N LEU A 70 4.28 -4.70 -2.12
CA LEU A 70 4.08 -6.06 -2.63
C LEU A 70 5.40 -6.79 -2.84
N LYS A 71 6.42 -6.09 -3.36
CA LYS A 71 7.79 -6.63 -3.44
C LYS A 71 8.32 -6.98 -2.06
N HIS A 72 8.17 -6.10 -1.07
CA HIS A 72 8.59 -6.36 0.30
C HIS A 72 7.89 -7.59 0.90
N LEU A 73 6.57 -7.73 0.71
CA LEU A 73 5.81 -8.89 1.18
C LEU A 73 6.27 -10.19 0.52
N THR A 74 6.51 -10.14 -0.79
CA THR A 74 7.02 -11.29 -1.56
C THR A 74 8.39 -11.74 -1.04
N GLU A 75 9.31 -10.80 -0.83
CA GLU A 75 10.64 -11.11 -0.28
C GLU A 75 10.56 -11.59 1.17
N LYS A 76 9.65 -11.04 1.98
CA LYS A 76 9.42 -11.50 3.36
C LYS A 76 8.85 -12.93 3.40
N ALA A 77 8.00 -13.32 2.46
CA ALA A 77 7.44 -14.66 2.37
C ALA A 77 8.49 -15.73 1.98
N LYS A 78 9.51 -15.34 1.19
CA LYS A 78 10.63 -16.22 0.82
C LYS A 78 11.60 -16.49 1.98
N ARG A 79 11.64 -15.62 2.99
CA ARG A 79 12.55 -15.79 4.13
C ARG A 79 12.10 -17.00 4.95
N PRO A 80 12.99 -17.98 5.20
CA PRO A 80 12.63 -19.14 6.02
C PRO A 80 12.18 -18.66 7.40
N LYS A 81 10.97 -19.05 7.82
CA LYS A 81 10.52 -18.82 9.19
C LYS A 81 11.45 -19.60 10.11
N GLU A 82 12.39 -18.91 10.75
CA GLU A 82 13.19 -19.50 11.81
C GLU A 82 12.23 -20.11 12.82
N LYS A 83 12.33 -21.43 12.99
CA LYS A 83 11.44 -22.19 13.87
C LYS A 83 11.50 -21.51 15.23
N ARG A 84 10.40 -20.89 15.67
CA ARG A 84 10.17 -20.54 17.07
C ARG A 84 10.21 -21.86 17.84
N ARG A 85 11.42 -22.29 18.21
CA ARG A 85 11.70 -23.47 19.03
C ARG A 85 10.91 -23.31 20.31
N GLY A 86 10.23 -24.39 20.66
CA GLY A 86 9.22 -24.45 21.70
C GLY A 86 9.65 -23.87 23.04
N LYS A 87 8.67 -23.31 23.72
CA LYS A 87 8.63 -23.27 25.18
C LYS A 87 7.17 -23.44 25.59
N ARG A 88 6.78 -24.71 25.76
CA ARG A 88 5.71 -25.13 26.67
C ARG A 88 6.38 -26.04 27.68
#